data_AF-A0A6A5WVQ2-F1
#
_entry.id   AF-A0A6A5WVQ2-F1
#
_cell.length_a   1.000
_cell.length_b   1.000
_cell.length_c   1.000
_cell.angle_alpha   90.00
_cell.angle_beta   90.00
_cell.angle_gamma   90.00
#
_symmetry.space_group_name_H-M   'P 1'
#
loop_
_entity.id
_entity.type
_entity.pdbx_description
1 polymer ?
#
loop_
_entity_poly.entity_id
_entity_poly.type
_entity_poly.pdbx_seq_one_letter_code
_entity_poly.pdbx_strand_id
1 'polypeptide(L)'
;MFLVNPHIPILSTAHVPPQSIQWWSQELRKIKRFVELSDEIFDMIIKSVDGFPISWGKASKVREGLTAKRGAQDDDFNDALKRVTFHFCEHREH
;
A
#
# COMPACT_ATOMS: atom_id res chain seq x y z
N MET A 1 -8.50 10.47 5.48
CA MET A 1 -9.40 9.30 5.35
C MET A 1 -9.68 9.11 3.87
N PHE A 2 -9.53 7.90 3.32
CA PHE A 2 -9.78 7.65 1.90
C PHE A 2 -11.25 7.32 1.69
N LEU A 3 -11.90 7.98 0.74
CA LEU A 3 -13.27 7.64 0.36
C LEU A 3 -13.21 6.37 -0.52
N VAL A 4 -13.74 5.27 0.01
CA VAL A 4 -13.86 3.99 -0.71
C VAL A 4 -15.32 3.83 -1.09
N ASN A 5 -15.61 3.62 -2.37
CA ASN A 5 -16.97 3.32 -2.82
C ASN A 5 -17.33 1.87 -2.41
N PRO A 6 -18.29 1.65 -1.50
CA PRO A 6 -18.64 0.32 -1.02
C PRO A 6 -19.32 -0.55 -2.10
N HIS A 7 -19.81 0.05 -3.19
CA HIS A 7 -20.44 -0.66 -4.30
C HIS A 7 -19.44 -1.13 -5.38
N ILE A 8 -18.18 -0.70 -5.29
CA ILE A 8 -17.09 -1.23 -6.13
C ILE A 8 -16.37 -2.31 -5.32
N PRO A 9 -16.59 -3.60 -5.61
CA PRO A 9 -15.91 -4.66 -4.89
C PRO A 9 -14.40 -4.54 -5.14
N ILE A 10 -13.63 -4.40 -4.06
CA ILE A 10 -12.18 -4.52 -4.13
C ILE A 10 -11.91 -5.99 -4.44
N LEU A 11 -11.23 -6.27 -5.56
CA LEU A 11 -10.81 -7.63 -5.90
C LEU A 11 -10.09 -8.23 -4.69
N SER A 12 -10.54 -9.42 -4.29
CA SER A 12 -10.05 -10.08 -3.08
C SER A 12 -8.53 -10.21 -3.13
N THR A 13 -7.85 -9.77 -2.08
CA THR A 13 -6.42 -10.01 -1.87
C THR A 13 -6.10 -11.48 -1.68
N ALA A 14 -7.09 -12.37 -1.68
CA ALA A 14 -6.91 -13.82 -1.64
C ALA A 14 -5.99 -14.37 -2.75
N HIS A 15 -5.84 -13.66 -3.87
CA HIS A 15 -4.93 -14.04 -4.96
C HIS A 15 -3.60 -13.26 -4.96
N VAL A 16 -3.44 -12.29 -4.06
CA VAL A 16 -2.21 -11.51 -3.96
C VAL A 16 -1.35 -12.14 -2.87
N PRO A 17 -0.19 -12.75 -3.23
CA PRO A 17 0.66 -13.36 -2.24
C PRO A 17 1.16 -12.29 -1.24
N PRO A 18 1.42 -12.67 0.02
CA PRO A 18 1.96 -11.75 1.01
C PRO A 18 3.24 -11.08 0.47
N GLN A 19 3.31 -9.76 0.54
CA GLN A 19 4.41 -9.00 -0.08
C GLN A 19 5.53 -8.65 0.91
N SER A 20 5.31 -8.88 2.21
CA SER A 20 6.26 -8.53 3.28
C SER A 20 7.37 -9.56 3.40
N ILE A 21 8.62 -9.09 3.40
CA ILE A 21 9.79 -9.93 3.62
C ILE A 21 9.77 -10.68 4.96
N GLN A 22 9.12 -10.12 5.98
CA GLN A 22 9.00 -10.73 7.31
C GLN A 22 8.11 -11.97 7.30
N TRP A 23 7.08 -11.97 6.45
CA TRP A 23 6.23 -13.15 6.28
C TRP A 23 6.98 -14.23 5.49
N TRP A 24 7.65 -13.82 4.41
CA TRP A 24 8.44 -14.74 3.58
C TRP A 24 9.58 -15.40 4.34
N SER A 25 10.29 -14.68 5.23
CA SER A 25 11.36 -15.28 6.01
C SER A 25 10.84 -16.42 6.90
N GLN A 26 9.65 -16.29 7.48
CA GLN A 26 9.03 -17.35 8.28
C GLN A 26 8.65 -18.56 7.43
N GLU A 27 8.10 -18.36 6.23
CA GLU A 27 7.75 -19.46 5.33
C GLU A 27 8.97 -20.15 4.73
N LEU A 28 9.97 -19.37 4.29
CA LEU A 28 11.23 -19.90 3.78
C LEU A 28 11.94 -20.74 4.84
N ARG A 29 11.85 -20.35 6.11
CA ARG A 29 12.45 -21.12 7.21
C ARG A 29 11.82 -22.49 7.43
N LYS A 30 10.66 -22.80 6.83
CA LYS A 30 10.05 -24.14 6.88
C LYS A 30 10.61 -25.08 5.82
N ILE A 31 11.32 -24.57 4.82
CA ILE A 31 11.89 -25.38 3.73
C ILE A 31 13.18 -26.01 4.23
N LYS A 32 13.30 -27.34 4.08
CA LYS A 32 14.43 -28.14 4.57
C LYS A 32 15.81 -27.51 4.33
N ARG A 33 16.06 -27.00 3.11
CA ARG A 33 17.34 -26.38 2.73
C ARG A 33 17.67 -25.13 3.56
N PHE A 34 16.68 -24.35 3.96
CA PHE A 34 16.87 -23.14 4.77
C PHE A 34 16.86 -23.45 6.28
N VAL A 35 16.24 -24.56 6.69
CA VAL A 35 16.31 -25.06 8.08
C VAL A 35 17.74 -25.48 8.44
N GLU A 36 18.45 -26.09 7.50
CA GLU A 36 19.82 -26.60 7.67
C GLU A 36 20.87 -25.47 7.72
N LEU A 37 20.52 -24.24 7.34
CA LEU A 37 21.43 -23.09 7.43
C LEU A 37 21.49 -22.55 8.86
N SER A 38 22.66 -22.02 9.23
CA SER A 38 22.79 -21.24 10.46
C SER A 38 21.96 -19.95 10.36
N ASP A 39 21.56 -19.43 11.52
CA ASP A 39 20.73 -18.22 11.60
C ASP A 39 21.41 -17.02 10.93
N GLU A 40 22.73 -16.89 11.06
CA GLU A 40 23.49 -15.77 10.51
C GLU A 40 23.49 -15.79 8.97
N ILE A 41 23.70 -16.96 8.37
CA ILE A 41 23.70 -17.12 6.91
C ILE A 41 22.29 -16.90 6.37
N PHE A 42 21.27 -17.44 7.05
CA PHE A 42 19.89 -17.21 6.68
C PHE A 42 19.52 -15.72 6.73
N ASP A 43 19.89 -15.02 7.80
CA ASP A 43 19.67 -13.58 7.95
C ASP A 43 20.39 -12.76 6.88
N MET A 44 21.62 -13.14 6.52
CA MET A 44 22.35 -12.50 5.42
C MET A 44 21.60 -12.65 4.09
N ILE A 45 21.09 -13.85 3.79
CA ILE A 45 20.29 -14.10 2.59
C ILE A 45 19.05 -13.20 2.59
N ILE A 46 18.26 -13.20 3.68
CA ILE A 46 17.06 -12.37 3.79
C ILE A 46 17.39 -10.89 3.64
N LYS A 47 18.46 -10.39 4.27
CA LYS A 47 18.90 -8.98 4.16
C LYS A 47 19.38 -8.61 2.75
N SER A 48 19.86 -9.58 1.98
CA SER A 48 20.34 -9.36 0.60
C SER A 48 19.23 -9.28 -0.45
N VAL A 49 18.00 -9.69 -0.11
CA VAL A 49 16.85 -9.59 -1.02
C VAL A 49 16.48 -8.11 -1.19
N ASP A 50 16.61 -7.60 -2.41
CA ASP A 50 16.04 -6.31 -2.81
C ASP A 50 14.91 -6.51 -3.84
N GLY A 51 14.01 -5.53 -3.92
CA GLY A 51 12.87 -5.53 -4.82
C GLY A 51 11.66 -6.25 -4.24
N PHE A 52 11.62 -7.58 -4.36
CA PHE A 52 10.53 -8.42 -3.89
C PHE A 52 11.09 -9.67 -3.18
N PRO A 53 10.56 -10.04 -2.00
CA PRO A 53 9.55 -9.35 -1.18
C PRO A 53 10.04 -8.00 -0.62
N ILE A 54 9.12 -7.06 -0.38
CA ILE A 54 9.47 -5.70 0.04
C ILE A 54 9.76 -5.63 1.54
N SER A 55 10.77 -4.85 1.92
CA SER A 55 11.04 -4.54 3.33
C SER A 55 10.04 -3.53 3.88
N TRP A 56 9.79 -3.57 5.19
CA TRP A 56 8.87 -2.62 5.85
C TRP A 56 9.26 -1.16 5.63
N GLY A 57 10.56 -0.85 5.74
CA GLY A 57 11.06 0.50 5.52
C GLY A 57 10.82 0.99 4.08
N LYS A 58 11.04 0.12 3.09
CA LYS A 58 10.77 0.44 1.68
C LYS A 58 9.27 0.60 1.43
N ALA A 59 8.44 -0.26 2.02
CA ALA A 59 6.98 -0.16 1.95
C ALA A 59 6.45 1.15 2.55
N SER A 60 6.95 1.58 3.72
CA SER A 60 6.52 2.86 4.32
C SER A 60 6.92 4.05 3.45
N LYS A 61 8.16 4.07 2.94
CA LYS A 61 8.63 5.14 2.05
C LYS A 61 7.79 5.23 0.77
N VAL A 62 7.45 4.09 0.18
CA VAL A 62 6.55 4.03 -1.00
C VAL A 62 5.17 4.59 -0.65
N ARG A 63 4.60 4.18 0.48
CA ARG A 63 3.29 4.68 0.95
C ARG A 63 3.31 6.19 1.21
N GLU A 64 4.34 6.70 1.88
CA GLU A 64 4.52 8.13 2.14
C GLU A 64 4.64 8.92 0.83
N GLY A 65 5.45 8.45 -0.13
CA GLY A 65 5.59 9.08 -1.44
C GLY A 65 4.28 9.09 -2.25
N LEU A 66 3.51 8.00 -2.22
CA LEU A 66 2.19 7.95 -2.88
C LEU A 66 1.17 8.87 -2.21
N THR A 67 1.19 8.94 -0.87
CA THR A 67 0.28 9.82 -0.11
C THR A 67 0.61 11.29 -0.35
N ALA A 68 1.89 11.66 -0.38
CA ALA A 68 2.33 13.03 -0.67
C ALA A 68 1.93 13.47 -2.09
N LYS A 69 2.16 12.62 -3.10
CA LYS A 69 1.73 12.90 -4.48
C LYS A 69 0.22 13.10 -4.59
N ARG A 70 -0.56 12.28 -3.90
CA ARG A 70 -2.01 12.43 -3.84
C ARG A 70 -2.43 13.73 -3.18
N GLY A 71 -1.85 14.07 -2.03
CA GLY A 71 -2.18 15.30 -1.29
C GLY A 71 -2.00 16.55 -2.15
N ALA A 72 -0.90 16.63 -2.90
CA ALA A 72 -0.66 17.73 -3.85
C ALA A 72 -1.77 17.84 -4.92
N GLN A 73 -2.24 16.71 -5.45
CA GLN A 73 -3.34 16.70 -6.42
C GLN A 73 -4.68 17.11 -5.79
N ASP A 74 -4.95 16.70 -4.55
CA ASP A 74 -6.16 17.08 -3.81
C ASP A 74 -6.17 18.60 -3.50
N ASP A 75 -5.00 19.21 -3.22
CA ASP A 75 -4.87 20.65 -2.96
C ASP A 75 -5.15 21.50 -4.22
N ASP A 76 -4.59 21.13 -5.37
CA ASP A 76 -4.86 21.80 -6.65
C ASP A 76 -6.35 21.76 -7.01
N PHE A 77 -6.98 20.60 -6.80
CA PHE A 77 -8.40 20.42 -7.02
C PHE A 77 -9.24 21.25 -6.03
N ASN A 78 -8.89 21.27 -4.75
CA ASN A 78 -9.57 22.07 -3.74
C ASN A 78 -9.48 23.57 -4.03
N ASP A 79 -8.32 24.05 -4.47
CA ASP A 79 -8.15 25.45 -4.84
C ASP A 79 -8.92 25.83 -6.09
N ALA A 80 -9.05 24.91 -7.05
CA ALA A 80 -9.97 25.09 -8.18
C ALA A 80 -11.43 25.14 -7.70
N LEU A 81 -11.87 24.24 -6.81
CA LEU A 81 -13.24 24.25 -6.27
C LEU A 81 -13.55 25.51 -5.47
N LYS A 82 -12.62 26.04 -4.65
CA LYS A 82 -12.81 27.29 -3.89
C LYS A 82 -13.09 28.50 -4.80
N ARG A 83 -12.64 28.45 -6.06
CA ARG A 83 -12.86 29.51 -7.06
C ARG A 83 -14.19 29.34 -7.80
N VAL A 84 -14.87 28.21 -7.65
CA VAL A 84 -16.17 27.95 -8.26
C VAL A 84 -17.28 28.41 -7.32
N THR A 85 -18.16 29.27 -7.80
CA THR A 85 -19.38 29.64 -7.09
C THR A 85 -20.43 28.55 -7.31
N PHE A 86 -20.74 27.79 -6.26
CA PHE A 86 -21.79 26.77 -6.32
C PHE A 86 -23.17 27.41 -6.13
N HIS A 87 -24.02 27.32 -7.15
CA HIS A 87 -25.44 27.62 -7.04
C HIS A 87 -26.19 26.29 -6.83
N PHE A 88 -26.53 25.98 -5.58
CA PHE A 88 -27.43 24.87 -5.30
C PHE A 88 -28.84 25.33 -5.63
N CYS A 89 -29.36 24.91 -6.78
CA CYS A 89 -30.78 25.08 -7.08
C CYS A 89 -31.56 24.17 -6.12
N GLU A 90 -32.13 24.75 -5.07
CA GLU A 90 -33.14 24.09 -4.24
C GLU A 90 -34.33 23.72 -5.13
N HIS A 91 -34.36 22.48 -5.63
CA HIS A 91 -35.60 21.93 -6.19
C HIS A 91 -36.56 21.73 -5.02
N ARG A 92 -37.46 22.71 -4.81
CA ARG A 92 -38.71 22.47 -4.10
C ARG A 92 -39.58 21.62 -5.00
N GLU A 93 -39.67 20.33 -4.69
CA GLU A 93 -40.77 19.51 -5.20
C GLU A 93 -42.05 19.96 -4.51
N HIS A 94 -43.05 20.23 -5.34
CA HIS A 94 -44.44 20.56 -4.99
C HIS A 94 -45.27 19.28 -4.89
#